data_AF-A0A2H9P8Z1-F1
#
_entry.id   AF-A0A2H9P8Z1-F1
#
_cell.length_a   1.000
_cell.length_b   1.000
_cell.length_c   1.000
_cell.angle_alpha   90.00
_cell.angle_beta   90.00
_cell.angle_gamma   90.00
#
_symmetry.space_group_name_H-M   'P 1'
#
loop_
_entity.id
_entity.type
_entity.pdbx_description
1 polymer ?
#
loop_
_entity_poly.entity_id
_entity_poly.type
_entity_poly.pdbx_seq_one_letter_code
_entity_poly.pdbx_strand_id
1 'polypeptide(L)'
;MRLLLFALFASLFLSALAAAIELKPKYAGSTSLTLGLEWDLDSADSGGMHHLNVFAFPSTSFQYTDYNASDAYTAAADEWGNKRLTFEWPAFQGRKVIVMDVDAAVDYAGSAEVAANYERYLDASDLVIISPEISAQAAATVEGSATEFEKAVRLAEWVHNAVVYDSSLWGRRLDSEQVFNDRRGVCSEYAHLLLAMLRSQGIPARFVAGFVYSGESWGPHAWVEAVVGGKWVPFDPTFNEAGVLDATHVKFAQGRDQGDVTEEITEGFAISKPAVQVTVNEVGAFSLPFKLGALEAPQSVGAGSLEAMSLSVESKSDAEQAVSLSLNAPSRPTELAVAIAGDDDRLLYLPPRGKRSAEWSVAFPVALQEG
;
A
#
# COMPACT_ATOMS: atom_id res chain seq x y z
N MET A 1 6.87 14.60 51.09
CA MET A 1 7.29 13.22 50.78
C MET A 1 6.28 12.46 49.93
N ARG A 2 4.96 12.50 50.21
CA ARG A 2 3.93 11.81 49.40
C ARG A 2 3.82 12.26 47.93
N LEU A 3 3.92 13.57 47.62
CA LEU A 3 3.89 14.05 46.23
C LEU A 3 5.09 13.59 45.38
N LEU A 4 6.29 13.52 45.97
CA LEU A 4 7.50 13.08 45.27
C LEU A 4 7.46 11.58 44.95
N LEU A 5 6.91 10.77 45.86
CA LEU A 5 6.72 9.33 45.60
C LEU A 5 5.69 9.09 44.49
N PHE A 6 4.59 9.85 44.45
CA PHE A 6 3.56 9.71 43.42
C PHE A 6 4.07 10.09 42.02
N ALA A 7 4.86 11.18 41.93
CA ALA A 7 5.47 11.60 40.67
C ALA A 7 6.51 10.60 40.13
N LEU A 8 7.33 10.00 41.01
CA LEU A 8 8.27 8.95 40.61
C LEU A 8 7.55 7.68 40.12
N PHE A 9 6.47 7.30 40.81
CA PHE A 9 5.68 6.12 40.46
C PHE A 9 4.96 6.29 39.12
N ALA A 10 4.35 7.46 38.90
CA ALA A 10 3.74 7.81 37.62
C ALA A 10 4.76 7.78 36.47
N SER A 11 5.97 8.32 36.68
CA SER A 11 7.03 8.33 35.66
C SER A 11 7.54 6.92 35.31
N LEU A 12 7.77 6.06 36.31
CA LEU A 12 8.17 4.66 36.10
C LEU A 12 7.07 3.86 35.41
N PHE A 13 5.82 4.08 35.80
CA PHE A 13 4.65 3.46 35.21
C PHE A 13 4.47 3.81 33.74
N LEU A 14 4.55 5.11 33.41
CA LEU A 14 4.47 5.61 32.02
C LEU A 14 5.59 5.05 31.15
N SER A 15 6.80 4.93 31.69
CA SER A 15 7.94 4.36 30.97
C SER A 15 7.75 2.87 30.68
N ALA A 16 7.27 2.10 31.66
CA ALA A 16 6.98 0.68 31.48
C ALA A 16 5.83 0.46 30.48
N LEU A 17 4.85 1.35 30.47
CA LEU A 17 3.72 1.30 29.55
C LEU A 17 4.13 1.62 28.11
N ALA A 18 4.92 2.68 27.90
CA ALA A 18 5.45 2.99 26.58
C ALA A 18 6.29 1.83 26.01
N ALA A 19 6.98 1.08 26.88
CA ALA A 19 7.70 -0.14 26.49
C ALA A 19 6.79 -1.36 26.22
N ALA A 20 5.54 -1.34 26.68
CA ALA A 20 4.57 -2.42 26.44
C ALA A 20 3.86 -2.28 25.09
N ILE A 21 3.86 -1.09 24.51
CA ILE A 21 3.30 -0.80 23.19
C ILE A 21 4.35 -1.10 22.12
N GLU A 22 3.97 -1.88 21.12
CA GLU A 22 4.86 -2.30 20.05
C GLU A 22 4.70 -1.39 18.82
N LEU A 23 5.81 -0.93 18.27
CA LEU A 23 5.84 -0.16 17.03
C LEU A 23 6.32 -1.07 15.89
N LYS A 24 5.53 -1.18 14.82
CA LYS A 24 5.88 -2.01 13.66
C LYS A 24 6.05 -1.16 12.40
N PRO A 25 7.27 -1.07 11.86
CA PRO A 25 7.47 -0.57 10.51
C PRO A 25 7.04 -1.66 9.50
N LYS A 26 6.31 -1.28 8.45
CA LYS A 26 5.80 -2.19 7.41
C LYS A 26 6.80 -2.31 6.24
N TYR A 27 7.88 -3.10 6.40
CA TYR A 27 8.87 -3.29 5.32
C TYR A 27 9.48 -4.70 5.30
N ALA A 28 9.60 -5.28 4.10
CA ALA A 28 10.29 -6.53 3.77
C ALA A 28 11.46 -6.31 2.77
N GLY A 29 12.55 -7.07 2.94
CA GLY A 29 13.74 -6.98 2.08
C GLY A 29 13.64 -7.72 0.74
N SER A 30 13.08 -8.93 0.76
CA SER A 30 12.82 -9.73 -0.44
C SER A 30 11.66 -10.69 -0.21
N THR A 31 11.06 -11.19 -1.30
CA THR A 31 10.01 -12.20 -1.26
C THR A 31 10.14 -13.15 -2.46
N SER A 32 9.53 -14.33 -2.36
CA SER A 32 9.27 -15.20 -3.50
C SER A 32 7.78 -15.57 -3.54
N LEU A 33 7.20 -15.46 -4.71
CA LEU A 33 5.78 -15.63 -5.02
C LEU A 33 5.65 -16.65 -6.15
N THR A 34 5.05 -17.80 -5.87
CA THR A 34 4.61 -18.74 -6.90
C THR A 34 3.15 -18.49 -7.22
N LEU A 35 2.89 -18.09 -8.45
CA LEU A 35 1.57 -17.89 -9.00
C LEU A 35 1.17 -19.13 -9.82
N GLY A 36 0.33 -19.99 -9.25
CA GLY A 36 -0.34 -21.05 -9.98
C GLY A 36 -1.57 -20.50 -10.68
N LEU A 37 -1.53 -20.29 -11.99
CA LEU A 37 -2.71 -19.92 -12.76
C LEU A 37 -3.40 -21.21 -13.23
N GLU A 38 -4.61 -21.46 -12.74
CA GLU A 38 -5.39 -22.67 -13.03
C GLU A 38 -6.61 -22.34 -13.88
N TRP A 39 -6.91 -23.19 -14.87
CA TRP A 39 -8.16 -23.13 -15.64
C TRP A 39 -8.78 -24.52 -15.79
N ASP A 40 -10.06 -24.62 -15.42
CA ASP A 40 -10.93 -25.73 -15.83
C ASP A 40 -11.61 -25.36 -17.16
N LEU A 41 -11.17 -26.00 -18.25
CA LEU A 41 -11.77 -25.81 -19.56
C LEU A 41 -12.91 -26.82 -19.75
N ASP A 42 -14.13 -26.39 -19.40
CA ASP A 42 -15.35 -27.14 -19.61
C ASP A 42 -15.91 -26.83 -21.00
N SER A 43 -15.65 -27.68 -21.99
CA SER A 43 -16.71 -28.28 -22.82
C SER A 43 -16.16 -29.03 -24.03
N ALA A 44 -16.95 -30.02 -24.42
CA ALA A 44 -16.84 -30.75 -25.66
C ALA A 44 -16.85 -29.80 -26.87
N ASP A 45 -15.77 -29.85 -27.65
CA ASP A 45 -15.61 -29.27 -28.98
C ASP A 45 -15.40 -27.75 -29.07
N SER A 46 -14.15 -27.35 -29.37
CA SER A 46 -13.89 -26.35 -30.41
C SER A 46 -12.48 -26.54 -30.93
N GLY A 47 -12.33 -27.19 -32.10
CA GLY A 47 -11.03 -27.23 -32.77
C GLY A 47 -10.47 -25.82 -32.95
N GLY A 48 -9.16 -25.64 -32.72
CA GLY A 48 -8.51 -24.34 -32.82
C GLY A 48 -7.30 -24.21 -31.91
N MET A 49 -6.61 -23.07 -32.00
CA MET A 49 -5.61 -22.63 -31.04
C MET A 49 -6.30 -21.79 -29.97
N HIS A 50 -6.09 -22.14 -28.71
CA HIS A 50 -6.47 -21.32 -27.58
C HIS A 50 -5.30 -20.42 -27.19
N HIS A 51 -5.61 -19.26 -26.62
CA HIS A 51 -4.61 -18.39 -26.04
C HIS A 51 -5.04 -17.84 -24.68
N LEU A 52 -4.05 -17.52 -23.87
CA LEU A 52 -4.18 -16.81 -22.61
C LEU A 52 -3.23 -15.63 -22.62
N ASN A 53 -3.77 -14.45 -22.33
CA ASN A 53 -2.97 -13.27 -22.09
C ASN A 53 -2.93 -12.98 -20.59
N VAL A 54 -1.72 -12.87 -20.05
CA VAL A 54 -1.48 -12.37 -18.69
C VAL A 54 -0.40 -11.32 -18.73
N PHE A 55 -0.34 -10.48 -17.71
CA PHE A 55 0.77 -9.54 -17.59
C PHE A 55 1.99 -10.21 -16.96
N ALA A 56 3.16 -9.81 -17.44
CA ALA A 56 4.43 -10.13 -16.81
C ALA A 56 4.68 -9.23 -15.61
N PHE A 57 5.68 -9.59 -14.82
CA PHE A 57 6.16 -8.80 -13.68
C PHE A 57 7.34 -7.93 -14.16
N PRO A 58 7.18 -6.61 -14.34
CA PRO A 58 8.29 -5.76 -14.74
C PRO A 58 9.24 -5.52 -13.57
N SER A 59 10.54 -5.50 -13.84
CA SER A 59 11.47 -4.88 -12.91
C SER A 59 11.24 -3.37 -12.95
N THR A 60 11.12 -2.77 -11.77
CA THR A 60 11.13 -1.32 -11.59
C THR A 60 12.50 -0.90 -11.06
N SER A 61 12.67 0.40 -10.85
CA SER A 61 13.89 0.94 -10.29
C SER A 61 14.11 0.63 -8.80
N PHE A 62 13.04 0.27 -8.09
CA PHE A 62 13.08 -0.10 -6.68
C PHE A 62 12.89 -1.59 -6.49
N GLN A 63 12.25 -2.28 -7.43
CA GLN A 63 11.94 -3.68 -7.30
C GLN A 63 12.49 -4.44 -8.50
N TYR A 64 13.46 -5.30 -8.24
CA TYR A 64 13.88 -6.30 -9.22
C TYR A 64 12.92 -7.47 -9.16
N THR A 65 12.44 -7.88 -10.34
CA THR A 65 11.60 -9.07 -10.50
C THR A 65 12.21 -9.99 -11.54
N ASP A 66 12.36 -11.25 -11.19
CA ASP A 66 12.66 -12.33 -12.12
C ASP A 66 11.49 -13.31 -12.11
N TYR A 67 11.17 -13.90 -13.27
CA TYR A 67 10.09 -14.87 -13.34
C TYR A 67 10.34 -15.94 -14.39
N ASN A 68 9.86 -17.14 -14.08
CA ASN A 68 9.85 -18.28 -14.99
C ASN A 68 8.43 -18.82 -15.11
N ALA A 69 8.05 -19.22 -16.33
CA ALA A 69 6.78 -19.88 -16.59
C ALA A 69 7.00 -21.35 -16.96
N SER A 70 6.08 -22.23 -16.56
CA SER A 70 6.11 -23.65 -16.90
C SER A 70 5.99 -23.93 -18.39
N ASP A 71 5.40 -22.99 -19.13
CA ASP A 71 5.01 -23.13 -20.53
C ASP A 71 5.65 -22.06 -21.41
N ALA A 72 5.80 -22.39 -22.71
CA ALA A 72 6.28 -21.43 -23.70
C ALA A 72 5.25 -20.33 -23.94
N TYR A 73 5.73 -19.10 -24.13
CA TYR A 73 4.91 -17.92 -24.39
C TYR A 73 5.56 -17.02 -25.44
N THR A 74 4.75 -16.17 -26.06
CA THR A 74 5.23 -14.97 -26.75
C THR A 74 5.01 -13.75 -25.88
N ALA A 75 5.74 -12.67 -26.13
CA ALA A 75 5.62 -11.45 -25.33
C ALA A 75 5.54 -10.21 -26.22
N ALA A 76 4.64 -9.30 -25.87
CA ALA A 76 4.48 -8.00 -26.50
C ALA A 76 4.23 -6.93 -25.43
N ALA A 77 4.57 -5.68 -25.71
CA ALA A 77 4.16 -4.57 -24.86
C ALA A 77 2.82 -4.02 -25.35
N ASP A 78 1.93 -3.66 -24.42
CA ASP A 78 0.77 -2.84 -24.74
C ASP A 78 1.14 -1.35 -24.85
N GLU A 79 0.13 -0.50 -25.10
CA GLU A 79 0.34 0.95 -25.24
C GLU A 79 0.77 1.66 -23.95
N TRP A 80 0.65 1.00 -22.79
CA TRP A 80 1.04 1.50 -21.47
C TRP A 80 2.41 1.00 -21.03
N GLY A 81 3.06 0.20 -21.88
CA GLY A 81 4.36 -0.42 -21.60
C GLY A 81 4.25 -1.70 -20.77
N ASN A 82 3.05 -2.22 -20.53
CA ASN A 82 2.89 -3.50 -19.83
C ASN A 82 3.32 -4.62 -20.75
N LYS A 83 4.23 -5.47 -20.28
CA LYS A 83 4.61 -6.68 -21.00
C LYS A 83 3.52 -7.73 -20.81
N ARG A 84 2.80 -8.04 -21.89
CA ARG A 84 1.78 -9.08 -21.98
C ARG A 84 2.42 -10.38 -22.47
N LEU A 85 2.24 -11.46 -21.73
CA LEU A 85 2.63 -12.82 -22.08
C LEU A 85 1.42 -13.53 -22.69
N THR A 86 1.61 -14.10 -23.89
CA THR A 86 0.60 -14.87 -24.59
C THR A 86 1.03 -16.32 -24.62
N PHE A 87 0.28 -17.17 -23.92
CA PHE A 87 0.43 -18.62 -23.92
C PHE A 87 -0.54 -19.21 -24.93
N GLU A 88 -0.07 -20.06 -25.84
CA GLU A 88 -0.90 -20.68 -26.86
C GLU A 88 -0.81 -22.20 -26.79
N TRP A 89 -1.95 -22.88 -26.97
CA TRP A 89 -2.00 -24.32 -27.00
C TRP A 89 -3.13 -24.84 -27.92
N PRO A 90 -2.97 -26.03 -28.52
CA PRO A 90 -4.04 -26.65 -29.29
C PRO A 90 -5.18 -27.11 -28.38
N ALA A 91 -6.39 -27.25 -28.93
CA ALA A 91 -7.54 -27.80 -28.22
C ALA A 91 -7.21 -29.09 -27.43
N PHE A 92 -7.56 -29.11 -26.14
CA PHE A 92 -7.38 -30.25 -25.26
C PHE A 92 -8.58 -30.39 -24.30
N GLN A 93 -8.75 -31.57 -23.71
CA GLN A 93 -9.76 -31.83 -22.68
C GLN A 93 -9.10 -31.96 -21.30
N GLY A 94 -9.68 -31.31 -20.29
CA GLY A 94 -9.24 -31.39 -18.90
C GLY A 94 -8.68 -30.08 -18.36
N ARG A 95 -7.82 -30.18 -17.33
CA ARG A 95 -7.26 -29.03 -16.62
C ARG A 95 -5.94 -28.57 -17.25
N LYS A 96 -5.79 -27.27 -17.50
CA LYS A 96 -4.50 -26.63 -17.79
C LYS A 96 -4.07 -25.84 -16.56
N VAL A 97 -2.83 -26.01 -16.18
CA VAL A 97 -2.18 -25.18 -15.15
C VAL A 97 -0.92 -24.60 -15.79
N ILE A 98 -0.78 -23.28 -15.70
CA ILE A 98 0.47 -22.58 -16.02
C ILE A 98 0.97 -22.04 -14.70
N VAL A 99 2.17 -22.47 -14.31
CA VAL A 99 2.82 -21.98 -13.09
C VAL A 99 3.80 -20.89 -13.48
N MET A 100 3.71 -19.75 -12.80
CA MET A 100 4.67 -18.68 -12.88
C MET A 100 5.34 -18.52 -11.51
N ASP A 101 6.63 -18.80 -11.44
CA ASP A 101 7.44 -18.50 -10.26
C ASP A 101 8.01 -17.10 -10.41
N VAL A 102 7.84 -16.26 -9.39
CA VAL A 102 8.25 -14.85 -9.39
C VAL A 102 9.09 -14.58 -8.14
N ASP A 103 10.33 -14.19 -8.35
CA ASP A 103 11.21 -13.71 -7.28
C ASP A 103 11.24 -12.18 -7.34
N ALA A 104 10.97 -11.53 -6.20
CA ALA A 104 10.95 -10.07 -6.10
C ALA A 104 11.85 -9.60 -4.95
N ALA A 105 12.72 -8.62 -5.24
CA ALA A 105 13.60 -8.02 -4.25
C ALA A 105 13.54 -6.49 -4.35
N VAL A 106 13.56 -5.80 -3.21
CA VAL A 106 13.52 -4.34 -3.17
C VAL A 106 14.89 -3.77 -2.88
N ASP A 107 15.36 -2.88 -3.75
CA ASP A 107 16.52 -2.03 -3.52
C ASP A 107 16.08 -0.69 -2.94
N TYR A 108 16.10 -0.58 -1.62
CA TYR A 108 15.80 0.65 -0.89
C TYR A 108 16.82 1.77 -1.13
N ALA A 109 18.01 1.46 -1.66
CA ALA A 109 19.01 2.44 -2.06
C ALA A 109 18.89 2.81 -3.56
N GLY A 110 18.03 2.11 -4.30
CA GLY A 110 17.73 2.36 -5.70
C GLY A 110 17.11 3.74 -5.92
N SER A 111 17.11 4.20 -7.16
CA SER A 111 16.54 5.50 -7.52
C SER A 111 15.30 5.32 -8.39
N ALA A 112 14.16 5.87 -7.97
CA ALA A 112 12.88 5.83 -8.70
C ALA A 112 13.00 5.97 -10.24
N GLU A 113 12.15 5.26 -10.98
CA GLU A 113 12.11 5.23 -12.45
C GLU A 113 11.93 6.65 -12.97
N VAL A 114 12.86 7.13 -13.81
CA VAL A 114 12.73 8.46 -14.42
C VAL A 114 11.48 8.47 -15.28
N ALA A 115 10.57 9.40 -15.00
CA ALA A 115 9.30 9.47 -15.68
C ALA A 115 9.49 9.94 -17.13
N ALA A 116 8.91 9.20 -18.08
CA ALA A 116 8.85 9.56 -19.49
C ALA A 116 7.40 9.44 -19.99
N ASN A 117 7.01 10.31 -20.92
CA ASN A 117 5.65 10.38 -21.48
C ASN A 117 4.55 10.41 -20.41
N TYR A 118 4.84 11.04 -19.27
CA TYR A 118 3.97 11.00 -18.11
C TYR A 118 2.76 11.95 -18.23
N GLU A 119 2.79 12.88 -19.19
CA GLU A 119 1.76 13.87 -19.41
C GLU A 119 0.39 13.23 -19.66
N ARG A 120 0.36 12.04 -20.27
CA ARG A 120 -0.87 11.25 -20.50
C ARG A 120 -1.56 10.79 -19.21
N TYR A 121 -0.89 10.90 -18.06
CA TYR A 121 -1.40 10.53 -16.74
C TYR A 121 -1.84 11.74 -15.91
N LEU A 122 -2.00 12.92 -16.53
CA LEU A 122 -2.60 14.11 -15.93
C LEU A 122 -4.12 14.17 -16.13
N ASP A 123 -4.62 13.59 -17.22
CA ASP A 123 -6.01 13.74 -17.62
C ASP A 123 -6.95 12.82 -16.83
N ALA A 124 -8.23 13.20 -16.78
CA ALA A 124 -9.31 12.34 -16.30
C ALA A 124 -9.46 11.09 -17.20
N SER A 125 -10.10 10.06 -16.64
CA SER A 125 -10.47 8.83 -17.37
C SER A 125 -11.82 8.31 -16.88
N ASP A 126 -12.31 7.20 -17.43
CA ASP A 126 -13.68 6.71 -17.18
C ASP A 126 -13.96 6.45 -15.70
N LEU A 127 -12.98 5.96 -14.95
CA LEU A 127 -13.09 5.69 -13.51
C LEU A 127 -12.40 6.75 -12.63
N VAL A 128 -11.74 7.73 -13.25
CA VAL A 128 -11.01 8.80 -12.56
C VAL A 128 -11.54 10.15 -13.03
N ILE A 129 -12.63 10.56 -12.40
CA ILE A 129 -13.29 11.85 -12.58
C ILE A 129 -12.64 12.89 -11.67
N ILE A 130 -12.22 14.02 -12.25
CA ILE A 130 -11.64 15.17 -11.53
C ILE A 130 -12.74 16.22 -11.36
N SER A 131 -13.56 16.08 -10.31
CA SER A 131 -14.64 17.02 -10.01
C SER A 131 -14.14 18.27 -9.26
N PRO A 132 -14.89 19.39 -9.27
CA PRO A 132 -14.58 20.57 -8.47
C PRO A 132 -14.45 20.26 -6.97
N GLU A 133 -15.28 19.37 -6.43
CA GLU A 133 -15.29 18.96 -5.03
C GLU A 133 -14.03 18.19 -4.66
N ILE A 134 -13.62 17.23 -5.50
CA ILE A 134 -12.35 16.49 -5.34
C ILE A 134 -11.17 17.45 -5.41
N SER A 135 -11.19 18.37 -6.38
CA SER A 135 -10.11 19.35 -6.58
C SER A 135 -9.98 20.31 -5.40
N ALA A 136 -11.10 20.79 -4.86
CA ALA A 136 -11.13 21.67 -3.69
C ALA A 136 -10.65 20.94 -2.44
N GLN A 137 -11.08 19.69 -2.23
CA GLN A 137 -10.61 18.87 -1.11
C GLN A 137 -9.11 18.58 -1.23
N ALA A 138 -8.62 18.23 -2.42
CA ALA A 138 -7.20 18.01 -2.65
C ALA A 138 -6.38 19.27 -2.36
N ALA A 139 -6.82 20.44 -2.86
CA ALA A 139 -6.17 21.72 -2.60
C ALA A 139 -6.11 22.05 -1.09
N ALA A 140 -7.20 21.80 -0.35
CA ALA A 140 -7.23 22.00 1.10
C ALA A 140 -6.29 21.02 1.82
N THR A 141 -6.29 19.74 1.45
CA THR A 141 -5.42 18.71 2.05
C THR A 141 -3.95 19.04 1.89
N VAL A 142 -3.56 19.62 0.75
CA VAL A 142 -2.15 19.95 0.46
C VAL A 142 -1.73 21.35 0.88
N GLU A 143 -2.61 22.15 1.49
CA GLU A 143 -2.27 23.50 1.93
C GLU A 143 -1.03 23.49 2.85
N GLY A 144 -0.08 24.38 2.53
CA GLY A 144 1.20 24.51 3.24
C GLY A 144 2.29 23.49 2.85
N SER A 145 2.01 22.56 1.93
CA SER A 145 3.02 21.60 1.47
C SER A 145 4.10 22.28 0.63
N ALA A 146 5.37 21.96 0.88
CA ALA A 146 6.50 22.58 0.21
C ALA A 146 6.88 21.89 -1.12
N THR A 147 6.57 20.59 -1.26
CA THR A 147 7.04 19.74 -2.37
C THR A 147 5.93 18.87 -2.93
N GLU A 148 6.08 18.38 -4.16
CA GLU A 148 5.16 17.42 -4.77
C GLU A 148 5.08 16.11 -3.97
N PHE A 149 6.19 15.67 -3.38
CA PHE A 149 6.22 14.48 -2.54
C PHE A 149 5.35 14.66 -1.30
N GLU A 150 5.52 15.77 -0.57
CA GLU A 150 4.70 16.08 0.60
C GLU A 150 3.21 16.15 0.24
N LYS A 151 2.87 16.79 -0.89
CA LYS A 151 1.49 16.80 -1.41
C LYS A 151 0.97 15.38 -1.60
N ALA A 152 1.71 14.55 -2.31
CA ALA A 152 1.28 13.19 -2.64
C ALA A 152 1.11 12.31 -1.39
N VAL A 153 2.02 12.40 -0.42
CA VAL A 153 1.91 11.68 0.87
C VAL A 153 0.66 12.11 1.63
N ARG A 154 0.41 13.42 1.75
CA ARG A 154 -0.77 13.96 2.46
C ARG A 154 -2.08 13.58 1.79
N LEU A 155 -2.10 13.52 0.45
CA LEU A 155 -3.27 13.07 -0.31
C LEU A 155 -3.51 11.56 -0.09
N ALA A 156 -2.47 10.74 -0.14
CA ALA A 156 -2.57 9.30 0.12
C ALA A 156 -3.09 9.01 1.54
N GLU A 157 -2.54 9.67 2.55
CA GLU A 157 -3.01 9.55 3.95
C GLU A 157 -4.46 10.04 4.10
N TRP A 158 -4.85 11.12 3.43
CA TRP A 158 -6.23 11.59 3.46
C TRP A 158 -7.20 10.58 2.87
N VAL A 159 -6.86 9.96 1.73
CA VAL A 159 -7.69 8.92 1.12
C VAL A 159 -7.80 7.70 2.03
N HIS A 160 -6.70 7.27 2.64
CA HIS A 160 -6.70 6.18 3.62
C HIS A 160 -7.72 6.43 4.74
N ASN A 161 -7.67 7.62 5.33
CA ASN A 161 -8.53 8.01 6.45
C ASN A 161 -10.00 8.26 6.04
N ALA A 162 -10.23 8.70 4.80
CA ALA A 162 -11.54 9.10 4.32
C ALA A 162 -12.37 7.93 3.80
N VAL A 163 -11.74 6.87 3.29
CA VAL A 163 -12.44 5.73 2.68
C VAL A 163 -12.44 4.55 3.66
N VAL A 164 -13.60 3.90 3.79
CA VAL A 164 -13.77 2.66 4.56
C VAL A 164 -13.73 1.47 3.62
N TYR A 165 -12.86 0.50 3.91
CA TYR A 165 -12.72 -0.70 3.10
C TYR A 165 -13.98 -1.56 3.19
N ASP A 166 -14.54 -1.91 2.03
CA ASP A 166 -15.80 -2.65 1.94
C ASP A 166 -15.76 -3.74 0.87
N SER A 167 -15.45 -4.96 1.31
CA SER A 167 -15.38 -6.14 0.43
C SER A 167 -16.69 -6.48 -0.26
N SER A 168 -17.84 -5.98 0.21
CA SER A 168 -19.13 -6.19 -0.47
C SER A 168 -19.24 -5.43 -1.79
N LEU A 169 -18.34 -4.46 -2.04
CA LEU A 169 -18.27 -3.70 -3.29
C LEU A 169 -17.38 -4.36 -4.35
N TRP A 170 -16.77 -5.52 -4.06
CA TRP A 170 -15.92 -6.22 -5.01
C TRP A 170 -16.63 -6.45 -6.36
N GLY A 171 -16.00 -6.00 -7.44
CA GLY A 171 -16.52 -6.12 -8.81
C GLY A 171 -17.51 -5.03 -9.25
N ARG A 172 -17.87 -4.06 -8.39
CA ARG A 172 -18.81 -2.98 -8.77
C ARG A 172 -18.20 -1.86 -9.61
N ARG A 173 -16.87 -1.70 -9.59
CA ARG A 173 -16.09 -0.69 -10.34
C ARG A 173 -16.65 0.73 -10.17
N LEU A 174 -16.50 1.30 -8.98
CA LEU A 174 -16.94 2.67 -8.72
C LEU A 174 -15.90 3.69 -9.22
N ASP A 175 -16.38 4.80 -9.76
CA ASP A 175 -15.53 5.93 -10.15
C ASP A 175 -15.12 6.79 -8.93
N SER A 176 -14.10 7.63 -9.11
CA SER A 176 -13.57 8.49 -8.04
C SER A 176 -14.59 9.46 -7.44
N GLU A 177 -15.62 9.90 -8.17
CA GLU A 177 -16.66 10.80 -7.66
C GLU A 177 -17.65 10.05 -6.77
N GLN A 178 -18.05 8.84 -7.17
CA GLN A 178 -18.85 7.94 -6.34
C GLN A 178 -18.11 7.61 -5.04
N VAL A 179 -16.83 7.24 -5.11
CA VAL A 179 -16.02 6.92 -3.92
C VAL A 179 -15.85 8.15 -3.03
N PHE A 180 -15.69 9.34 -3.62
CA PHE A 180 -15.65 10.59 -2.87
C PHE A 180 -16.95 10.84 -2.10
N ASN A 181 -18.11 10.52 -2.67
CA ASN A 181 -19.39 10.75 -1.99
C ASN A 181 -19.70 9.65 -0.96
N ASP A 182 -19.49 8.39 -1.33
CA ASP A 182 -19.90 7.22 -0.53
C ASP A 182 -18.90 6.87 0.57
N ARG A 183 -17.64 7.31 0.44
CA ARG A 183 -16.55 7.04 1.39
C ARG A 183 -16.31 5.55 1.64
N ARG A 184 -16.59 4.71 0.64
CA ARG A 184 -16.45 3.25 0.71
C ARG A 184 -15.89 2.70 -0.60
N GLY A 185 -15.10 1.63 -0.52
CA GLY A 185 -14.51 1.00 -1.70
C GLY A 185 -13.60 -0.17 -1.36
N VAL A 186 -13.06 -0.83 -2.38
CA VAL A 186 -11.92 -1.74 -2.24
C VAL A 186 -10.67 -1.07 -2.83
N CYS A 187 -9.55 -1.77 -2.91
CA CYS A 187 -8.26 -1.19 -3.31
C CYS A 187 -8.30 -0.36 -4.62
N SER A 188 -9.07 -0.81 -5.63
CA SER A 188 -9.27 -0.06 -6.88
C SER A 188 -9.90 1.32 -6.65
N GLU A 189 -10.93 1.41 -5.81
CA GLU A 189 -11.65 2.64 -5.50
C GLU A 189 -10.81 3.62 -4.69
N TYR A 190 -9.97 3.13 -3.76
CA TYR A 190 -8.98 3.97 -3.09
C TYR A 190 -7.99 4.56 -4.12
N ALA A 191 -7.49 3.72 -5.04
CA ALA A 191 -6.59 4.16 -6.09
C ALA A 191 -7.26 5.19 -7.02
N HIS A 192 -8.51 4.97 -7.45
CA HIS A 192 -9.25 5.93 -8.29
C HIS A 192 -9.38 7.30 -7.64
N LEU A 193 -9.75 7.34 -6.35
CA LEU A 193 -9.88 8.60 -5.62
C LEU A 193 -8.52 9.30 -5.47
N LEU A 194 -7.46 8.57 -5.12
CA LEU A 194 -6.12 9.14 -5.02
C LEU A 194 -5.62 9.68 -6.37
N LEU A 195 -5.86 8.96 -7.48
CA LEU A 195 -5.53 9.42 -8.83
C LEU A 195 -6.21 10.74 -9.15
N ALA A 196 -7.52 10.85 -8.89
CA ALA A 196 -8.28 12.07 -9.14
C ALA A 196 -7.74 13.25 -8.33
N MET A 197 -7.41 13.03 -7.05
CA MET A 197 -6.84 14.05 -6.18
C MET A 197 -5.44 14.50 -6.65
N LEU A 198 -4.53 13.57 -6.96
CA LEU A 198 -3.19 13.88 -7.46
C LEU A 198 -3.22 14.66 -8.77
N ARG A 199 -4.00 14.17 -9.74
CA ARG A 199 -4.15 14.82 -11.06
C ARG A 199 -4.75 16.21 -10.95
N SER A 200 -5.70 16.43 -10.04
CA SER A 200 -6.26 17.78 -9.76
C SER A 200 -5.21 18.79 -9.29
N GLN A 201 -4.11 18.31 -8.67
CA GLN A 201 -3.00 19.12 -8.19
C GLN A 201 -1.85 19.22 -9.21
N GLY A 202 -2.08 18.75 -10.45
CA GLY A 202 -1.09 18.77 -11.52
C GLY A 202 0.01 17.71 -11.37
N ILE A 203 -0.19 16.69 -10.52
CA ILE A 203 0.76 15.60 -10.32
C ILE A 203 0.34 14.43 -11.22
N PRO A 204 1.13 14.08 -12.26
CA PRO A 204 0.83 12.93 -13.10
C PRO A 204 0.83 11.65 -12.27
N ALA A 205 -0.20 10.83 -12.41
CA ALA A 205 -0.34 9.62 -11.61
C ALA A 205 -1.00 8.47 -12.40
N ARG A 206 -0.48 7.25 -12.27
CA ARG A 206 -0.95 6.05 -12.97
C ARG A 206 -1.50 5.02 -11.98
N PHE A 207 -2.55 4.34 -12.40
CA PHE A 207 -3.08 3.18 -11.71
C PHE A 207 -2.09 2.02 -11.86
N VAL A 208 -1.89 1.26 -10.79
CA VAL A 208 -1.04 0.08 -10.78
C VAL A 208 -1.84 -1.10 -10.26
N ALA A 209 -1.77 -2.22 -10.99
CA ALA A 209 -2.30 -3.51 -10.56
C ALA A 209 -1.15 -4.47 -10.25
N GLY A 210 -1.33 -5.26 -9.21
CA GLY A 210 -0.33 -6.19 -8.74
C GLY A 210 -0.92 -7.24 -7.79
N PHE A 211 -0.02 -7.92 -7.11
CA PHE A 211 -0.33 -8.75 -5.96
C PHE A 211 0.27 -8.14 -4.69
N VAL A 212 -0.42 -8.27 -3.58
CA VAL A 212 0.07 -7.84 -2.27
C VAL A 212 0.00 -8.97 -1.24
N TYR A 213 0.93 -9.02 -0.28
CA TYR A 213 0.78 -9.82 0.93
C TYR A 213 0.07 -9.01 2.02
N SER A 214 -1.12 -9.44 2.45
CA SER A 214 -1.86 -8.76 3.52
C SER A 214 -1.37 -9.07 4.95
N GLY A 215 -0.29 -9.85 5.09
CA GLY A 215 0.12 -10.44 6.37
C GLY A 215 -0.49 -11.82 6.64
N GLU A 216 -1.52 -12.22 5.89
CA GLU A 216 -2.15 -13.55 5.99
C GLU A 216 -2.07 -14.33 4.69
N SER A 217 -2.33 -13.66 3.56
CA SER A 217 -2.34 -14.28 2.24
C SER A 217 -1.95 -13.29 1.15
N TRP A 218 -1.55 -13.82 0.00
CA TRP A 218 -1.36 -13.01 -1.20
C TRP A 218 -2.64 -12.91 -1.99
N GLY A 219 -2.92 -11.73 -2.53
CA GLY A 219 -4.10 -11.48 -3.34
C GLY A 219 -3.90 -10.35 -4.34
N PRO A 220 -4.78 -10.26 -5.36
CA PRO A 220 -4.80 -9.13 -6.29
C PRO A 220 -5.00 -7.82 -5.54
N HIS A 221 -4.27 -6.79 -5.95
CA HIS A 221 -4.28 -5.49 -5.30
C HIS A 221 -4.06 -4.37 -6.31
N ALA A 222 -4.43 -3.16 -5.90
CA ALA A 222 -4.27 -1.96 -6.70
C ALA A 222 -3.73 -0.81 -5.85
N TRP A 223 -2.83 -0.03 -6.43
CA TRP A 223 -2.25 1.16 -5.83
C TRP A 223 -1.95 2.21 -6.90
N VAL A 224 -1.26 3.29 -6.53
CA VAL A 224 -0.94 4.42 -7.41
C VAL A 224 0.56 4.62 -7.50
N GLU A 225 1.05 4.97 -8.67
CA GLU A 225 2.38 5.58 -8.83
C GLU A 225 2.21 7.02 -9.33
N ALA A 226 2.92 7.97 -8.73
CA ALA A 226 2.86 9.38 -9.08
C ALA A 226 4.25 9.92 -9.45
N VAL A 227 4.30 10.89 -10.37
CA VAL A 227 5.54 11.55 -10.76
C VAL A 227 5.89 12.61 -9.73
N VAL A 228 6.97 12.38 -9.00
CA VAL A 228 7.50 13.30 -7.99
C VAL A 228 8.98 13.52 -8.27
N GLY A 229 9.39 14.78 -8.42
CA GLY A 229 10.79 15.09 -8.72
C GLY A 229 11.26 14.44 -10.03
N GLY A 230 10.35 14.26 -10.99
CA GLY A 230 10.61 13.63 -12.28
C GLY A 230 10.71 12.10 -12.25
N LYS A 231 10.25 11.44 -11.19
CA LYS A 231 10.33 9.98 -11.05
C LYS A 231 9.02 9.36 -10.59
N TRP A 232 8.74 8.12 -11.01
CA TRP A 232 7.58 7.36 -10.53
C TRP A 232 7.80 6.87 -9.11
N VAL A 233 6.94 7.30 -8.21
CA VAL A 233 6.97 6.97 -6.79
C VAL A 233 5.65 6.30 -6.41
N PRO A 234 5.67 5.12 -5.75
CA PRO A 234 4.45 4.41 -5.40
C PRO A 234 3.79 4.93 -4.11
N PHE A 235 2.46 4.82 -4.07
CA PHE A 235 1.56 5.21 -2.99
C PHE A 235 0.42 4.20 -2.90
N ASP A 236 0.27 3.56 -1.74
CA ASP A 236 -0.81 2.62 -1.44
C ASP A 236 -1.70 3.18 -0.32
N PRO A 237 -2.81 3.85 -0.69
CA PRO A 237 -3.74 4.40 0.30
C PRO A 237 -4.56 3.31 1.02
N THR A 238 -4.57 2.04 0.56
CA THR A 238 -5.24 0.96 1.29
C THR A 238 -4.40 0.50 2.48
N PHE A 239 -3.08 0.38 2.34
CA PHE A 239 -2.17 0.01 3.43
C PHE A 239 -1.53 1.19 4.17
N ASN A 240 -1.85 2.42 3.77
CA ASN A 240 -1.28 3.66 4.29
C ASN A 240 0.24 3.73 4.13
N GLU A 241 0.71 3.43 2.92
CA GLU A 241 2.14 3.34 2.57
C GLU A 241 2.46 4.26 1.39
N ALA A 242 3.68 4.80 1.37
CA ALA A 242 4.12 5.70 0.30
C ALA A 242 5.65 5.72 0.17
N GLY A 243 6.13 6.16 -0.99
CA GLY A 243 7.56 6.38 -1.25
C GLY A 243 8.27 5.13 -1.75
N VAL A 244 8.32 4.08 -0.94
CA VAL A 244 8.85 2.77 -1.32
C VAL A 244 7.89 1.72 -0.79
N LEU A 245 7.28 0.96 -1.70
CA LEU A 245 6.54 -0.25 -1.35
C LEU A 245 7.51 -1.42 -1.32
N ASP A 246 7.37 -2.28 -0.32
CA ASP A 246 8.33 -3.33 -0.06
C ASP A 246 8.13 -4.54 -0.98
N ALA A 247 8.88 -5.62 -0.73
CA ALA A 247 8.78 -6.82 -1.55
C ALA A 247 7.39 -7.50 -1.44
N THR A 248 6.51 -7.08 -0.54
CA THR A 248 5.14 -7.58 -0.48
C THR A 248 4.24 -7.01 -1.56
N HIS A 249 4.63 -5.97 -2.31
CA HIS A 249 3.86 -5.41 -3.42
C HIS A 249 4.50 -5.75 -4.77
N VAL A 250 3.96 -6.73 -5.48
CA VAL A 250 4.51 -7.19 -6.76
C VAL A 250 3.66 -6.68 -7.92
N LYS A 251 4.19 -5.72 -8.68
CA LYS A 251 3.51 -5.10 -9.83
C LYS A 251 3.41 -6.06 -11.01
N PHE A 252 2.28 -6.04 -11.73
CA PHE A 252 2.18 -6.67 -13.05
C PHE A 252 1.73 -5.72 -14.16
N ALA A 253 0.93 -4.68 -13.86
CA ALA A 253 0.47 -3.77 -14.91
C ALA A 253 0.13 -2.37 -14.41
N GLN A 254 0.01 -1.44 -15.36
CA GLN A 254 -0.26 -0.02 -15.13
C GLN A 254 -1.10 0.59 -16.25
N GLY A 255 -1.82 1.67 -15.94
CA GLY A 255 -2.71 2.37 -16.87
C GLY A 255 -3.20 3.69 -16.30
N ARG A 256 -4.12 4.40 -16.98
CA ARG A 256 -4.72 5.61 -16.40
C ARG A 256 -5.70 5.25 -15.29
N ASP A 257 -6.42 4.14 -15.42
CA ASP A 257 -7.31 3.61 -14.41
C ASP A 257 -7.41 2.08 -14.54
N GLN A 258 -8.30 1.47 -13.76
CA GLN A 258 -8.53 0.03 -13.81
C GLN A 258 -8.99 -0.47 -15.20
N GLY A 259 -9.62 0.36 -16.03
CA GLY A 259 -10.10 -0.02 -17.36
C GLY A 259 -8.96 -0.32 -18.34
N ASP A 260 -7.85 0.43 -18.24
CA ASP A 260 -6.64 0.22 -19.01
C ASP A 260 -5.85 -1.02 -18.53
N VAL A 261 -6.10 -1.47 -17.30
CA VAL A 261 -5.43 -2.61 -16.66
C VAL A 261 -6.39 -3.79 -16.52
N THR A 262 -6.92 -4.21 -17.66
CA THR A 262 -7.77 -5.38 -17.76
C THR A 262 -6.94 -6.57 -18.20
N GLU A 263 -6.92 -7.62 -17.38
CA GLU A 263 -6.49 -8.93 -17.85
C GLU A 263 -7.51 -9.41 -18.88
N GLU A 264 -7.06 -9.56 -20.12
CA GLU A 264 -7.89 -10.03 -21.21
C GLU A 264 -7.76 -11.56 -21.31
N ILE A 265 -8.88 -12.26 -21.16
CA ILE A 265 -9.02 -13.62 -21.65
C ILE A 265 -9.98 -13.57 -22.81
N THR A 266 -9.64 -14.27 -23.89
CA THR A 266 -10.54 -14.64 -24.98
C THR A 266 -11.96 -14.89 -24.47
N GLU A 267 -12.99 -14.39 -25.19
CA GLU A 267 -14.40 -14.55 -24.84
C GLU A 267 -14.73 -15.94 -24.25
N GLY A 268 -15.36 -15.98 -23.07
CA GLY A 268 -16.12 -17.14 -22.61
C GLY A 268 -15.52 -18.03 -21.52
N PHE A 269 -14.36 -17.71 -20.92
CA PHE A 269 -13.78 -18.52 -19.84
C PHE A 269 -13.66 -17.77 -18.51
N ALA A 270 -13.99 -18.46 -17.40
CA ALA A 270 -13.79 -17.97 -16.04
C ALA A 270 -12.44 -18.47 -15.48
N ILE A 271 -11.62 -17.59 -14.90
CA ILE A 271 -10.45 -18.01 -14.12
C ILE A 271 -10.95 -18.76 -12.89
N SER A 272 -10.57 -20.04 -12.75
CA SER A 272 -10.56 -20.69 -11.44
C SER A 272 -9.42 -20.07 -10.64
N LYS A 273 -9.76 -19.46 -9.49
CA LYS A 273 -8.87 -18.73 -8.57
C LYS A 273 -7.39 -19.10 -8.73
N PRO A 274 -6.49 -18.15 -9.04
CA PRO A 274 -5.07 -18.44 -9.03
C PRO A 274 -4.68 -19.02 -7.66
N ALA A 275 -4.02 -20.18 -7.68
CA ALA A 275 -3.41 -20.75 -6.49
C ALA A 275 -2.10 -20.00 -6.25
N VAL A 276 -2.18 -18.95 -5.42
CA VAL A 276 -1.00 -18.20 -5.01
C VAL A 276 -0.32 -18.94 -3.87
N GLN A 277 0.84 -19.54 -4.12
CA GLN A 277 1.69 -20.14 -3.11
C GLN A 277 2.89 -19.25 -2.88
N VAL A 278 3.17 -18.92 -1.63
CA VAL A 278 4.26 -17.97 -1.33
C VAL A 278 5.22 -18.60 -0.35
N THR A 279 6.49 -18.43 -0.66
CA THR A 279 7.56 -18.71 0.29
C THR A 279 8.36 -17.41 0.49
N VAL A 280 8.24 -16.81 1.67
CA VAL A 280 9.15 -15.71 2.04
C VAL A 280 10.51 -16.34 2.36
N ASN A 281 11.43 -16.28 1.40
CA ASN A 281 12.72 -16.94 1.51
C ASN A 281 13.72 -16.14 2.39
N GLU A 282 13.63 -14.81 2.39
CA GLU A 282 14.58 -13.97 3.12
C GLU A 282 14.00 -12.57 3.44
N VAL A 283 13.68 -12.30 4.70
CA VAL A 283 13.58 -10.92 5.19
C VAL A 283 15.00 -10.49 5.56
N GLY A 284 15.72 -9.93 4.58
CA GLY A 284 17.06 -9.39 4.81
C GLY A 284 17.04 -8.32 5.92
N ALA A 285 18.14 -8.21 6.67
CA ALA A 285 18.32 -7.11 7.62
C ALA A 285 18.42 -5.79 6.85
N PHE A 286 17.34 -5.00 6.81
CA PHE A 286 17.35 -3.69 6.18
C PHE A 286 17.55 -2.60 7.23
N SER A 287 18.36 -1.59 6.91
CA SER A 287 18.48 -0.40 7.74
C SER A 287 17.28 0.49 7.49
N LEU A 288 16.45 0.72 8.52
CA LEU A 288 15.44 1.77 8.44
C LEU A 288 16.09 3.07 7.98
N PRO A 289 15.57 3.72 6.93
CA PRO A 289 16.20 4.89 6.34
C PRO A 289 15.91 6.16 7.16
N PHE A 290 15.28 5.98 8.32
CA PHE A 290 15.01 6.94 9.37
C PHE A 290 15.43 6.36 10.74
N LYS A 291 15.41 7.21 11.75
CA LYS A 291 15.64 6.88 13.16
C LYS A 291 14.35 7.14 13.92
N LEU A 292 13.99 6.18 14.77
CA LEU A 292 12.87 6.30 15.68
C LEU A 292 13.39 6.74 17.06
N GLY A 293 12.69 7.70 17.67
CA GLY A 293 12.88 8.07 19.06
C GLY A 293 12.26 7.06 20.02
N ALA A 294 12.21 7.41 21.30
CA ALA A 294 11.37 6.70 22.25
C ALA A 294 9.91 7.13 22.05
N LEU A 295 8.97 6.21 22.26
CA LEU A 295 7.56 6.55 22.39
C LEU A 295 7.38 7.31 23.70
N GLU A 296 6.92 8.55 23.62
CA GLU A 296 6.75 9.45 24.75
C GLU A 296 5.28 9.44 25.19
N ALA A 297 5.09 9.16 26.48
CA ALA A 297 3.80 9.30 27.15
C ALA A 297 3.68 10.72 27.76
N PRO A 298 2.45 11.23 28.00
CA PRO A 298 2.28 12.52 28.66
C PRO A 298 2.85 12.50 30.08
N GLN A 299 3.17 13.68 30.61
CA GLN A 299 3.77 13.81 31.95
C GLN A 299 2.85 13.35 33.09
N SER A 300 1.55 13.29 32.86
CA SER A 300 0.55 12.78 33.80
C SER A 300 -0.61 12.18 33.01
N VAL A 301 -1.17 11.07 33.51
CA VAL A 301 -2.33 10.42 32.90
C VAL A 301 -3.46 10.33 33.93
N GLY A 302 -4.67 10.68 33.50
CA GLY A 302 -5.87 10.52 34.31
C GLY A 302 -6.39 9.09 34.29
N ALA A 303 -7.09 8.67 35.34
CA ALA A 303 -7.85 7.43 35.29
C ALA A 303 -9.01 7.58 34.28
N GLY A 304 -9.10 6.67 33.31
CA GLY A 304 -10.12 6.76 32.25
C GLY A 304 -9.87 7.88 31.23
N SER A 305 -8.67 8.46 31.18
CA SER A 305 -8.37 9.55 30.25
C SER A 305 -8.00 9.05 28.86
N LEU A 306 -8.11 9.96 27.90
CA LEU A 306 -7.59 9.79 26.55
C LEU A 306 -6.38 10.71 26.41
N GLU A 307 -5.24 10.13 26.10
CA GLU A 307 -3.97 10.86 26.12
C GLU A 307 -3.21 10.69 24.82
N ALA A 308 -2.51 11.75 24.41
CA ALA A 308 -1.65 11.70 23.23
C ALA A 308 -0.31 11.04 23.58
N MET A 309 0.03 9.96 22.87
CA MET A 309 1.38 9.41 22.82
C MET A 309 2.06 9.88 21.56
N SER A 310 3.31 10.33 21.68
CA SER A 310 4.06 10.89 20.56
C SER A 310 5.33 10.10 20.30
N LEU A 311 5.72 9.99 19.03
CA LEU A 311 6.96 9.34 18.62
C LEU A 311 7.69 10.22 17.63
N SER A 312 8.91 10.62 18.00
CA SER A 312 9.74 11.35 17.07
C SER A 312 10.38 10.45 16.01
N VAL A 313 10.37 10.92 14.77
CA VAL A 313 10.95 10.23 13.61
C VAL A 313 11.87 11.19 12.90
N GLU A 314 13.11 10.77 12.66
CA GLU A 314 14.16 11.59 12.08
C GLU A 314 14.72 10.92 10.82
N SER A 315 14.71 11.61 9.68
CA SER A 315 15.26 11.09 8.44
C SER A 315 16.79 11.01 8.50
N LYS A 316 17.36 9.88 8.03
CA LYS A 316 18.81 9.74 7.83
C LYS A 316 19.23 10.08 6.39
N SER A 317 18.28 10.47 5.54
CA SER A 317 18.49 10.67 4.11
C SER A 317 18.56 12.15 3.74
N ASP A 318 19.25 12.44 2.65
CA ASP A 318 19.20 13.75 1.97
C ASP A 318 18.05 13.83 0.95
N ALA A 319 17.28 12.76 0.82
CA ALA A 319 16.03 12.71 0.05
C ALA A 319 14.81 12.73 0.97
N GLU A 320 13.68 13.15 0.42
CA GLU A 320 12.37 13.06 1.06
C GLU A 320 11.97 11.59 1.29
N GLN A 321 11.24 11.34 2.37
CA GLN A 321 10.79 10.00 2.74
C GLN A 321 9.36 10.03 3.26
N ALA A 322 8.64 8.94 3.07
CA ALA A 322 7.39 8.69 3.78
C ALA A 322 7.60 7.50 4.72
N VAL A 323 6.97 7.55 5.88
CA VAL A 323 7.16 6.54 6.92
C VAL A 323 5.81 6.08 7.44
N SER A 324 5.45 4.86 7.08
CA SER A 324 4.28 4.17 7.64
C SER A 324 4.63 3.54 8.98
N LEU A 325 3.84 3.83 10.00
CA LEU A 325 4.00 3.34 11.38
C LEU A 325 2.67 2.85 11.92
N SER A 326 2.67 1.65 12.49
CA SER A 326 1.53 1.12 13.23
C SER A 326 1.87 1.00 14.72
N LEU A 327 1.00 1.53 15.57
CA LEU A 327 1.10 1.38 17.01
C LEU A 327 0.25 0.20 17.45
N ASN A 328 0.82 -0.78 18.16
CA ASN A 328 0.09 -1.96 18.60
C ASN A 328 0.02 -2.01 20.13
N ALA A 329 -1.19 -1.98 20.67
CA ALA A 329 -1.40 -2.27 22.08
C ALA A 329 -1.19 -3.78 22.33
N PRO A 330 -0.55 -4.17 23.44
CA PRO A 330 -0.30 -5.56 23.74
C PRO A 330 -1.63 -6.34 23.88
N SER A 331 -1.71 -7.49 23.21
CA SER A 331 -2.91 -8.33 23.11
C SER A 331 -3.14 -9.25 24.31
N ARG A 332 -2.26 -9.25 25.32
CA ARG A 332 -2.37 -10.09 26.52
C ARG A 332 -2.99 -9.32 27.68
N PRO A 333 -3.71 -9.99 28.59
CA PRO A 333 -4.23 -9.38 29.82
C PRO A 333 -3.08 -9.23 30.82
N THR A 334 -2.15 -8.32 30.55
CA THR A 334 -1.35 -7.70 31.60
C THR A 334 -2.21 -6.62 32.27
N GLU A 335 -1.86 -6.21 33.49
CA GLU A 335 -2.59 -5.21 34.31
C GLU A 335 -2.73 -3.81 33.66
N LEU A 336 -2.30 -3.65 32.40
CA LEU A 336 -2.24 -2.44 31.61
C LEU A 336 -3.17 -2.56 30.39
N ALA A 337 -4.48 -2.60 30.63
CA ALA A 337 -5.50 -2.62 29.57
C ALA A 337 -5.62 -1.24 28.89
N VAL A 338 -4.57 -0.83 28.17
CA VAL A 338 -4.60 0.35 27.30
C VAL A 338 -5.16 -0.02 25.93
N ALA A 339 -5.92 0.89 25.35
CA ALA A 339 -6.48 0.74 24.02
C ALA A 339 -6.10 1.95 23.17
N ILE A 340 -5.80 1.73 21.90
CA ILE A 340 -5.62 2.82 20.94
C ILE A 340 -7.01 3.29 20.52
N ALA A 341 -7.26 4.59 20.62
CA ALA A 341 -8.51 5.19 20.22
C ALA A 341 -8.38 5.75 18.81
N GLY A 342 -9.26 5.29 17.91
CA GLY A 342 -9.21 5.64 16.50
C GLY A 342 -8.20 4.79 15.74
N ASP A 343 -7.64 5.36 14.68
CA ASP A 343 -6.68 4.69 13.81
C ASP A 343 -5.31 4.55 14.49
N ASP A 344 -4.72 3.37 14.38
CA ASP A 344 -3.41 3.01 14.88
C ASP A 344 -2.29 3.17 13.85
N ASP A 345 -2.62 3.41 12.58
CA ASP A 345 -1.68 3.64 11.50
C ASP A 345 -1.41 5.13 11.25
N ARG A 346 -0.16 5.48 10.94
CA ARG A 346 0.26 6.84 10.60
C ARG A 346 1.19 6.82 9.40
N LEU A 347 0.97 7.75 8.46
CA LEU A 347 1.85 7.95 7.31
C LEU A 347 2.51 9.33 7.38
N LEU A 348 3.77 9.36 7.82
CA LEU A 348 4.50 10.60 8.01
C LEU A 348 5.32 10.98 6.77
N TYR A 349 5.10 12.15 6.21
CA TYR A 349 6.09 12.81 5.36
C TYR A 349 7.29 13.30 6.20
N LEU A 350 8.51 12.91 5.81
CA LEU A 350 9.76 13.39 6.37
C LEU A 350 10.55 14.19 5.32
N PRO A 351 10.86 15.47 5.58
CA PRO A 351 11.76 16.22 4.73
C PRO A 351 13.21 15.70 4.85
N PRO A 352 14.10 16.06 3.91
CA PRO A 352 15.52 15.69 3.96
C PRO A 352 16.17 16.07 5.28
N ARG A 353 16.84 15.11 5.93
CA ARG A 353 17.45 15.28 7.27
C ARG A 353 16.49 15.87 8.32
N GLY A 354 15.20 15.72 8.08
CA GLY A 354 14.14 16.35 8.86
C GLY A 354 13.70 15.51 10.04
N LYS A 355 13.00 16.15 10.97
CA LYS A 355 12.33 15.50 12.10
C LYS A 355 10.84 15.81 12.09
N ARG A 356 10.03 14.81 12.41
CA ARG A 356 8.58 14.90 12.63
C ARG A 356 8.18 14.07 13.85
N SER A 357 6.92 14.19 14.24
CA SER A 357 6.31 13.37 15.28
C SER A 357 5.06 12.69 14.73
N ALA A 358 4.91 11.40 14.98
CA ALA A 358 3.60 10.73 14.93
C ALA A 358 2.92 10.86 16.29
N GLU A 359 1.60 10.94 16.30
CA GLU A 359 0.80 11.02 17.50
C GLU A 359 -0.39 10.07 17.46
N TRP A 360 -0.64 9.38 18.56
CA TRP A 360 -1.77 8.48 18.75
C TRP A 360 -2.54 8.86 20.00
N SER A 361 -3.86 8.75 19.93
CA SER A 361 -4.71 8.90 21.11
C SER A 361 -4.86 7.52 21.77
N VAL A 362 -4.45 7.40 23.01
CA VAL A 362 -4.47 6.14 23.77
C VAL A 362 -5.39 6.31 24.97
N ALA A 363 -6.33 5.38 25.12
CA ALA A 363 -7.28 5.32 26.22
C ALA A 363 -6.67 4.55 27.39
N PHE A 364 -6.68 5.16 28.57
CA PHE A 364 -6.11 4.63 29.79
C PHE A 364 -7.20 4.05 30.69
N PRO A 365 -6.98 2.86 31.30
CA PRO A 365 -8.00 2.23 32.13
C PRO A 365 -8.22 3.00 33.44
N VAL A 366 -9.42 2.87 34.01
CA VAL A 366 -9.79 3.50 35.29
C VAL A 366 -9.04 2.87 36.48
N ALA A 367 -8.61 1.61 36.35
CA ALA A 367 -7.99 0.81 37.40
C ALA A 367 -6.56 1.23 37.80
N LEU A 368 -6.03 2.32 37.24
CA LEU A 368 -4.70 2.87 37.57
C LEU A 368 -4.57 3.37 39.02
N GLN A 369 -5.63 3.32 39.83
CA GLN A 369 -5.70 3.97 41.15
C GLN A 369 -5.25 3.12 42.35
N GLU A 370 -4.96 1.82 42.22
CA GLU A 370 -4.75 0.95 43.41
C GLU A 370 -3.37 0.29 43.56
N GLY A 371 -2.33 0.75 42.85
CA GLY A 371 -0.95 0.23 42.96
C GLY A 371 0.05 1.18 43.59
#